data_AF-A0A6N7WDN2-F1
#
_entry.id   AF-A0A6N7WDN2-F1
#
_cell.length_a   1.000
_cell.length_b   1.000
_cell.length_c   1.000
_cell.angle_alpha   90.00
_cell.angle_beta   90.00
_cell.angle_gamma   90.00
#
_symmetry.space_group_name_H-M   'P 1'
#
loop_
_entity.id
_entity.type
_entity.pdbx_description
1 polymer ?
#
loop_
_entity_poly.entity_id
_entity_poly.type
_entity_poly.pdbx_seq_one_letter_code
_entity_poly.pdbx_strand_id
1 'polypeptide(L)'
;MNYYFAGYQILNFETKDGGRIDGFNIFLMSKDDNVKGQKAEKKFISRADYDRMRVNFDAFVGKNVTIFCDLKGHPVLIQEHKTAA
;
A
#
# COMPACT_ATOMS: atom_id res chain seq x y z
N MET A 1 10.83 3.04 3.34
CA MET A 1 10.69 1.97 4.35
C MET A 1 10.33 0.68 3.63
N ASN A 2 10.88 -0.45 4.07
CA ASN A 2 10.62 -1.76 3.46
C ASN A 2 9.42 -2.41 4.15
N TYR A 3 8.47 -2.87 3.35
CA TYR A 3 7.26 -3.52 3.83
C TYR A 3 7.12 -4.87 3.17
N TYR A 4 6.61 -5.85 3.89
CA TYR A 4 6.00 -7.03 3.29
C TYR A 4 4.57 -6.67 2.87
N PHE A 5 4.26 -6.79 1.58
CA PHE A 5 2.95 -6.49 1.02
C PHE A 5 2.04 -7.70 1.18
N ALA A 6 1.25 -7.71 2.26
CA ALA A 6 0.43 -8.85 2.64
C ALA A 6 -0.77 -9.06 1.68
N GLY A 7 -1.29 -7.98 1.12
CA GLY A 7 -2.41 -8.04 0.19
C GLY A 7 -3.10 -6.70 0.05
N TYR A 8 -4.21 -6.70 -0.68
CA TYR A 8 -5.05 -5.52 -0.83
C TYR A 8 -6.53 -5.89 -0.95
N GLN A 9 -7.38 -4.90 -0.71
CA GLN A 9 -8.83 -5.00 -0.85
C GLN A 9 -9.32 -3.84 -1.71
N ILE A 10 -10.09 -4.13 -2.74
CA ILE A 10 -10.75 -3.12 -3.58
C ILE A 10 -11.92 -2.52 -2.79
N LEU A 11 -12.03 -1.19 -2.83
CA LEU A 11 -13.14 -0.44 -2.26
C LEU A 11 -13.82 0.35 -3.37
N ASN A 12 -15.12 0.17 -3.52
CA ASN A 12 -15.96 0.97 -4.42
C ASN A 12 -17.38 1.02 -3.85
N PHE A 13 -17.68 2.06 -3.07
CA PHE A 13 -18.99 2.23 -2.43
C PHE A 13 -19.33 3.70 -2.18
N GLU A 14 -20.62 3.98 -2.08
CA GLU A 14 -21.15 5.30 -1.69
C GLU A 14 -21.20 5.41 -0.17
N THR A 15 -20.84 6.58 0.35
CA THR A 15 -20.91 6.91 1.77
C THR A 15 -22.25 7.54 2.11
N LYS A 16 -22.64 7.48 3.39
CA LYS A 16 -23.98 7.94 3.84
C LYS A 16 -24.22 9.44 3.62
N ASP A 17 -23.17 10.22 3.48
CA ASP A 17 -23.15 11.66 3.19
C ASP A 17 -23.15 11.96 1.67
N GLY A 18 -23.31 10.95 0.81
CA GLY A 18 -23.35 11.11 -0.65
C GLY A 18 -21.97 11.20 -1.31
N GLY A 19 -20.90 11.01 -0.54
CA GLY A 19 -19.56 10.81 -1.08
C GLY A 19 -19.38 9.45 -1.74
N ARG A 20 -18.26 9.26 -2.44
CA ARG A 20 -17.87 7.98 -3.02
C ARG A 20 -16.45 7.64 -2.62
N ILE A 21 -16.26 6.45 -2.08
CA ILE A 21 -14.93 5.87 -1.86
C ILE A 21 -14.65 4.91 -3.00
N ASP A 22 -13.64 5.24 -3.81
CA ASP A 22 -13.08 4.36 -4.83
C ASP A 22 -11.55 4.30 -4.68
N GLY A 23 -11.04 3.09 -4.50
CA GLY A 23 -9.63 2.83 -4.33
C GLY A 23 -9.35 1.47 -3.72
N PHE A 24 -8.30 1.42 -2.91
CA PHE A 24 -7.76 0.18 -2.39
C PHE A 24 -7.30 0.37 -0.95
N ASN A 25 -7.62 -0.57 -0.08
CA ASN A 25 -6.85 -0.76 1.14
C ASN A 25 -5.68 -1.68 0.84
N ILE A 26 -4.45 -1.24 1.11
CA ILE A 26 -3.27 -2.10 1.11
C ILE A 26 -2.92 -2.49 2.55
N PHE A 27 -2.48 -3.73 2.72
CA PHE A 27 -2.07 -4.29 4.01
C PHE A 27 -0.57 -4.55 3.97
N LEU A 28 0.15 -3.91 4.88
CA LEU A 28 1.60 -3.89 4.93
C LEU A 28 2.06 -4.42 6.27
N MET A 29 3.19 -5.12 6.28
CA MET A 29 3.87 -5.52 7.51
C MET A 29 5.31 -5.02 7.50
N SER A 30 5.80 -4.54 8.62
CA SER A 30 7.19 -4.11 8.77
C SER A 30 7.76 -4.56 10.11
N LYS A 31 9.09 -4.61 10.21
CA LYS A 31 9.75 -4.75 11.51
C LYS A 31 9.64 -3.43 12.28
N ASP A 32 9.41 -3.53 13.57
CA ASP A 32 9.40 -2.42 14.52
C ASP A 32 10.03 -2.93 15.81
N ASP A 33 11.05 -2.23 16.32
CA ASP A 33 11.82 -2.68 17.48
C ASP A 33 10.98 -2.78 18.76
N ASN A 34 9.82 -2.11 18.78
CA ASN A 34 8.91 -2.10 19.94
C ASN A 34 7.79 -3.15 19.84
N VAL A 35 7.75 -3.95 18.77
CA VAL A 35 6.70 -4.95 18.53
C VAL A 35 7.29 -6.35 18.47
N LYS A 36 6.77 -7.26 19.30
CA LYS A 36 7.07 -8.70 19.15
C LYS A 36 6.41 -9.21 17.86
N GLY A 37 7.22 -9.52 16.85
CA GLY A 37 6.76 -10.00 15.55
C GLY A 37 6.89 -8.93 14.46
N GLN A 38 5.82 -8.72 13.70
CA GLN A 38 5.75 -7.65 12.70
C GLN A 38 4.61 -6.69 13.04
N LYS A 39 4.85 -5.39 12.84
CA LYS A 39 3.83 -4.36 12.90
C LYS A 39 3.00 -4.44 11.62
N ALA A 40 1.68 -4.60 11.74
CA ALA A 40 0.76 -4.58 10.63
C ALA A 40 0.12 -3.19 10.49
N GLU A 41 0.05 -2.70 9.26
CA GLU A 41 -0.53 -1.39 8.92
C GLU A 41 -1.48 -1.53 7.73
N LYS A 42 -2.54 -0.71 7.76
CA LYS A 42 -3.50 -0.58 6.66
C LYS A 42 -3.43 0.84 6.12
N LYS A 43 -3.26 0.99 4.80
CA LYS A 43 -3.25 2.30 4.15
C LYS A 43 -4.26 2.33 3.01
N PHE A 44 -5.03 3.41 2.92
CA PHE A 44 -5.90 3.66 1.79
C PHE A 44 -5.11 4.30 0.64
N ILE A 45 -5.36 3.82 -0.57
CA ILE A 45 -4.82 4.34 -1.83
C ILE A 45 -6.03 4.69 -2.69
N SER A 46 -6.17 5.96 -3.08
CA SER A 46 -7.25 6.36 -3.98
C SER A 46 -7.08 5.72 -5.36
N ARG A 47 -8.17 5.56 -6.11
CA ARG A 47 -8.11 5.16 -7.53
C ARG A 47 -7.13 6.03 -8.32
N ALA A 48 -7.18 7.35 -8.12
CA ALA A 48 -6.32 8.29 -8.80
C ALA A 48 -4.82 8.08 -8.49
N ASP A 49 -4.47 7.83 -7.22
CA ASP A 49 -3.09 7.51 -6.84
C ASP A 49 -2.63 6.18 -7.43
N TYR A 50 -3.50 5.16 -7.40
CA TYR A 50 -3.23 3.86 -8.01
C TYR A 50 -2.93 3.98 -9.51
N ASP A 51 -3.80 4.68 -10.26
CA ASP A 51 -3.64 4.88 -11.70
C ASP A 51 -2.37 5.70 -12.01
N ARG A 52 -2.07 6.70 -11.18
CA ARG A 52 -0.84 7.52 -11.32
C ARG A 52 0.43 6.68 -11.11
N MET A 53 0.43 5.76 -10.15
CA MET A 53 1.57 4.87 -9.90
C MET A 53 1.84 3.90 -11.06
N ARG A 54 0.83 3.59 -11.89
CA ARG A 54 0.92 2.64 -13.02
C ARG A 54 1.47 1.27 -12.60
N VAL A 55 1.04 0.78 -11.45
CA VAL A 55 1.45 -0.51 -10.91
C VAL A 55 0.30 -1.51 -10.90
N ASN A 56 0.62 -2.80 -10.84
CA ASN A 56 -0.33 -3.86 -10.55
C ASN A 56 -0.07 -4.40 -9.13
N PHE A 57 -1.03 -4.24 -8.21
CA PHE A 57 -0.87 -4.72 -6.84
C PHE A 57 -0.76 -6.24 -6.72
N ASP A 58 -1.39 -7.00 -7.62
CA ASP A 58 -1.25 -8.47 -7.64
C ASP A 58 0.22 -8.90 -7.79
N ALA A 59 1.03 -8.13 -8.52
CA ALA A 59 2.44 -8.43 -8.73
C ALA A 59 3.30 -8.29 -7.45
N PHE A 60 2.76 -7.67 -6.40
CA PHE A 60 3.44 -7.40 -5.14
C PHE A 60 2.96 -8.26 -3.97
N VAL A 61 1.80 -8.91 -4.08
CA VAL A 61 1.27 -9.74 -2.99
C VAL A 61 2.29 -10.80 -2.59
N GLY A 62 2.57 -10.86 -1.29
CA GLY A 62 3.54 -11.79 -0.71
C GLY A 62 5.00 -11.40 -0.87
N LYS A 63 5.29 -10.20 -1.38
CA LYS A 63 6.66 -9.72 -1.63
C LYS A 63 7.06 -8.59 -0.69
N ASN A 64 8.36 -8.43 -0.50
CA ASN A 64 8.89 -7.22 0.10
C ASN A 64 8.90 -6.10 -0.94
N VAL A 65 8.42 -4.92 -0.55
CA VAL A 65 8.33 -3.74 -1.39
C VAL A 65 8.87 -2.52 -0.67
N THR A 66 9.32 -1.55 -1.45
CA THR A 66 9.59 -0.19 -1.00
C THR A 66 8.50 0.72 -1.58
N ILE A 67 7.85 1.50 -0.72
CA ILE A 67 6.85 2.50 -1.12
C ILE A 67 7.50 3.88 -1.05
N PHE A 68 7.48 4.59 -2.17
CA PHE A 68 7.96 5.95 -2.30
C PHE A 68 6.78 6.91 -2.28
N CYS A 69 6.92 7.99 -1.52
CA CYS A 69 5.90 9.03 -1.40
C CYS A 69 6.44 10.37 -1.90
N ASP A 70 5.54 11.26 -2.32
CA ASP A 70 5.85 12.68 -2.53
C ASP A 70 6.08 13.41 -1.19
N LEU A 71 6.40 14.70 -1.28
CA LEU A 71 6.62 15.57 -0.10
C LEU A 71 5.38 15.76 0.79
N LYS A 72 4.19 15.43 0.30
CA LYS A 72 2.93 15.48 1.04
C LYS A 72 2.54 14.13 1.63
N GLY A 73 3.35 13.08 1.39
CA GLY A 73 3.12 11.73 1.89
C GLY A 73 2.20 10.87 1.01
N HIS A 74 1.83 11.34 -0.20
CA HIS A 74 1.07 10.54 -1.15
C HIS A 74 1.98 9.55 -1.87
N PRO A 75 1.56 8.28 -2.00
CA PRO A 75 2.36 7.28 -2.70
C PRO A 75 2.46 7.61 -4.20
N VAL A 76 3.68 7.53 -4.72
CA VAL A 76 4.02 7.82 -6.13
C VAL A 76 4.61 6.63 -6.85
N LEU A 77 5.16 5.65 -6.12
CA LEU A 77 5.75 4.44 -6.69
C LEU A 77 5.80 3.32 -5.65
N ILE A 78 5.55 2.10 -6.09
CA ILE A 78 5.80 0.88 -5.32
C ILE A 78 6.71 -0.02 -6.15
N GLN A 79 7.81 -0.47 -5.55
CA GLN A 79 8.77 -1.35 -6.19
C GLN A 79 9.05 -2.57 -5.31
N GLU A 80 9.21 -3.72 -5.95
CA GLU A 80 9.72 -4.90 -5.27
C GLU A 80 11.14 -4.63 -4.73
N HIS A 81 11.33 -4.89 -3.44
CA HIS A 81 12.61 -4.75 -2.79
C HIS A 81 13.45 -5.99 -3.10
N LYS A 82 14.26 -5.90 -4.15
CA LYS A 82 15.27 -6.93 -4.47
C LYS A 82 16.47 -6.73 -3.56
N THR A 83 16.68 -7.66 -2.63
CA THR A 83 17.95 -7.74 -1.91
C THR A 83 19.00 -8.17 -2.94
N ALA A 84 20.08 -7.40 -3.09
CA ALA A 84 21.21 -7.85 -3.90
C ALA A 84 21.71 -9.18 -3.31
N ALA A 85 21.89 -10.16 -4.19
CA ALA A 85 22.42 -11.48 -3.84
C ALA A 85 23.87 -11.39 -3.36
#